data_AF-A0A2K8M2Q3-F1
#
_entry.id   AF-A0A2K8M2Q3-F1
#
_cell.length_a   1.000
_cell.length_b   1.000
_cell.length_c   1.000
_cell.angle_alpha   90.00
_cell.angle_beta   90.00
_cell.angle_gamma   90.00
#
_symmetry.space_group_name_H-M   'P 1'
#
loop_
_entity.id
_entity.type
_entity.pdbx_description
1 polymer ?
#
loop_
_entity_poly.entity_id
_entity_poly.type
_entity_poly.pdbx_seq_one_letter_code
_entity_poly.pdbx_strand_id
1 'polypeptide(L)'
;MTTDTTVRIDRRTTAVLDDQHVGDIRGALGTIKAGDSAPRNGLSAKLKTLLAIVGPGLIVLVGDNDAGAFATYGQAGQNYGPKLLWTLLLLVPVLYVNQEMVLRLGAVTGVGHARLILERFGKFWGAFSVLDLFLLNALTLVTEFIGITMATRYLGLPTVPSVVLAAAVIIGAAFTGSFRRFERIAIFFCLGSLTLIPVYVFAHPAPAEMLGGLVPSRPAGPGGMAELMLLIIAIVGTTVAPWQLFFQQSYVIDKRITPRFMRYEKADLWIGLVVVMIGAAAIMGIAAAAFAGTGTAFSDTAGVTNGIEAYAGRTAGALFAVALLDASIVGAFAVSLSSAYAIGDVFGMKHSLHRGARHAKGFYAVYAGLVALSATIVLIPGSPLGLLTTGVQTLAGVLLPSATVFLLLLCNDKAVLGPWVNGRLTNLFTSVVVGVLVVLSVILTASVLFPDLSAGQIFLIMAVSGGIGVLTAGYALVRRRSAAPIDRTGRAEWRMPPLQYLPPPELSIGRKIGLTALRTYLLLAMALVVVKLVQLALG
;
A
#
# COMPACT_ATOMS: atom_id res chain seq x y z
N MET A 1 -12.04 -28.38 -45.84
CA MET A 1 -10.97 -27.35 -45.88
C MET A 1 -11.34 -26.27 -44.87
N THR A 2 -10.87 -26.41 -43.63
CA THR A 2 -11.07 -25.43 -42.55
C THR A 2 -9.92 -24.44 -42.60
N THR A 3 -10.19 -23.21 -43.03
CA THR A 3 -9.24 -22.10 -43.07
C THR A 3 -8.89 -21.67 -41.65
N ASP A 4 -7.73 -22.14 -41.20
CA ASP A 4 -7.05 -21.73 -39.97
C ASP A 4 -6.61 -20.26 -40.12
N THR A 5 -7.46 -19.34 -39.65
CA THR A 5 -7.19 -17.90 -39.72
C THR A 5 -6.33 -17.53 -38.51
N THR A 6 -5.07 -17.95 -38.52
CA THR A 6 -4.08 -17.48 -37.55
C THR A 6 -3.80 -16.02 -37.81
N VAL A 7 -4.49 -15.14 -37.07
CA VAL A 7 -4.15 -13.71 -37.00
C VAL A 7 -2.68 -13.62 -36.57
N ARG A 8 -1.80 -13.26 -37.51
CA ARG A 8 -0.40 -12.92 -37.20
C ARG A 8 -0.42 -11.69 -36.29
N ILE A 9 -0.34 -11.91 -34.99
CA ILE A 9 -0.09 -10.84 -34.02
C ILE A 9 1.29 -10.27 -34.36
N ASP A 10 1.34 -9.06 -34.90
CA ASP A 10 2.59 -8.34 -35.08
C ASP A 10 3.21 -8.13 -33.69
N ARG A 11 4.34 -8.79 -33.44
CA ARG A 11 5.09 -8.75 -32.16
C ARG A 11 5.54 -7.33 -31.77
N ARG A 12 5.35 -6.34 -32.64
CA ARG A 12 5.61 -4.91 -32.38
C ARG A 12 4.47 -4.16 -31.70
N THR A 13 3.25 -4.72 -31.68
CA THR A 13 2.09 -4.04 -31.07
C THR A 13 2.10 -4.29 -29.55
N THR A 14 2.41 -3.26 -28.77
CA THR A 14 2.51 -3.36 -27.30
C THR A 14 1.13 -3.14 -26.65
N ALA A 15 0.92 -3.69 -25.45
CA ALA A 15 -0.28 -3.40 -24.66
C ALA A 15 -0.25 -2.02 -23.96
N VAL A 16 0.84 -1.27 -24.11
CA VAL A 16 1.06 0.01 -23.46
C VAL A 16 0.12 1.06 -24.07
N LEU A 17 -0.63 1.76 -23.23
CA LEU A 17 -1.69 2.68 -23.66
C LEU A 17 -1.23 4.12 -23.90
N ASP A 18 -0.13 4.54 -23.26
CA ASP A 18 0.40 5.91 -23.35
C ASP A 18 1.81 5.88 -23.97
N ASP A 19 2.06 6.75 -24.95
CA ASP A 19 3.36 6.88 -25.63
C ASP A 19 4.51 7.24 -24.66
N GLN A 20 4.20 7.91 -23.55
CA GLN A 20 5.17 8.27 -22.52
C GLN A 20 5.59 7.10 -21.63
N HIS A 21 4.92 5.95 -21.71
CA HIS A 21 5.33 4.72 -21.02
C HIS A 21 6.32 3.88 -21.86
N VAL A 22 6.76 4.39 -23.03
CA VAL A 22 7.78 3.75 -23.87
C VAL A 22 9.00 4.66 -23.98
N GLY A 23 10.20 4.06 -23.93
CA GLY A 23 11.47 4.78 -24.07
C GLY A 23 12.50 4.42 -23.00
N ASP A 24 13.48 5.30 -22.80
CA ASP A 24 14.55 5.10 -21.82
C ASP A 24 14.00 5.04 -20.38
N ILE A 25 14.58 4.18 -19.55
CA ILE A 25 14.39 4.22 -18.11
C ILE A 25 15.24 5.39 -17.59
N ARG A 26 14.57 6.44 -17.11
CA ARG A 26 15.20 7.63 -16.55
C ARG A 26 14.95 7.71 -15.05
N GLY A 27 15.58 6.80 -14.31
CA GLY A 27 15.51 6.80 -12.86
C GLY A 27 16.24 7.99 -12.22
N ALA A 28 16.03 8.19 -10.92
CA ALA A 28 16.65 9.24 -10.13
C ALA A 28 18.18 9.17 -10.10
N LEU A 29 18.72 7.95 -9.92
CA LEU A 29 20.15 7.69 -9.74
C LEU A 29 20.83 7.08 -10.99
N GLY A 30 20.15 7.02 -12.13
CA GLY A 30 20.74 6.48 -13.36
C GLY A 30 19.82 6.50 -14.59
N THR A 31 20.38 6.10 -15.74
CA THR A 31 19.63 5.96 -17.01
C THR A 31 19.96 4.61 -17.64
N ILE A 32 18.95 3.95 -18.20
CA ILE A 32 19.12 2.79 -19.07
C ILE A 32 18.43 3.09 -20.41
N LYS A 33 19.18 3.01 -21.51
CA LYS A 33 18.65 3.30 -22.85
C LYS A 33 17.63 2.25 -23.27
N ALA A 34 16.61 2.67 -24.00
CA ALA A 34 15.68 1.75 -24.66
C ALA A 34 16.46 0.79 -25.58
N GLY A 35 16.16 -0.51 -25.50
CA GLY A 35 16.86 -1.53 -26.29
C GLY A 35 18.17 -2.02 -25.70
N ASP A 36 18.65 -1.48 -24.57
CA ASP A 36 19.83 -2.04 -23.89
C ASP A 36 19.53 -3.46 -23.37
N SER A 37 20.10 -4.44 -24.07
CA SER A 37 20.03 -5.87 -23.79
C SER A 37 21.40 -6.45 -23.44
N ALA A 38 22.42 -5.60 -23.25
CA ALA A 38 23.77 -6.08 -22.97
C ALA A 38 23.82 -6.77 -21.59
N PRO A 39 24.52 -7.92 -21.48
CA PRO A 39 24.69 -8.58 -20.20
C PRO A 39 25.44 -7.66 -19.22
N ARG A 40 24.98 -7.61 -17.97
CA ARG A 40 25.61 -6.82 -16.91
C ARG A 40 26.75 -7.62 -16.27
N ASN A 41 27.92 -7.54 -16.89
CA ASN A 41 29.14 -8.19 -16.41
C ASN A 41 29.85 -7.30 -15.37
N GLY A 42 30.24 -7.90 -14.25
CA GLY A 42 30.91 -7.20 -13.15
C GLY A 42 29.98 -6.48 -12.17
N LEU A 43 30.50 -6.22 -10.97
CA LEU A 43 29.76 -5.59 -9.86
C LEU A 43 29.36 -4.15 -10.18
N SER A 44 30.24 -3.36 -10.80
CA SER A 44 29.96 -1.96 -11.15
C SER A 44 28.78 -1.82 -12.11
N ALA A 45 28.73 -2.64 -13.18
CA ALA A 45 27.63 -2.61 -14.14
C ALA A 45 26.30 -3.03 -13.49
N LYS A 46 26.33 -4.05 -12.63
CA LYS A 46 25.15 -4.48 -11.86
C LYS A 46 24.67 -3.40 -10.90
N LEU A 47 25.57 -2.74 -10.18
CA LEU A 47 25.23 -1.67 -9.25
C LEU A 47 24.67 -0.44 -9.98
N LYS A 48 25.29 0.01 -11.07
CA LYS A 48 24.76 1.11 -11.90
C LYS A 48 23.36 0.79 -12.45
N THR A 49 23.14 -0.46 -12.85
CA THR A 49 21.82 -0.93 -13.30
C THR A 49 20.81 -0.91 -12.15
N LEU A 50 21.20 -1.39 -10.96
CA LEU A 50 20.36 -1.34 -9.76
C LEU A 50 20.00 0.10 -9.40
N LEU A 51 20.97 1.02 -9.34
CA LEU A 51 20.73 2.45 -9.04
C LEU A 51 19.78 3.12 -10.03
N ALA A 52 19.85 2.77 -11.32
CA ALA A 52 18.91 3.29 -12.32
C ALA A 52 17.47 2.77 -12.13
N ILE A 53 17.32 1.60 -11.51
CA ILE A 53 16.05 0.87 -11.35
C ILE A 53 15.40 1.13 -9.99
N VAL A 54 16.20 1.25 -8.92
CA VAL A 54 15.74 1.51 -7.54
C VAL A 54 14.82 2.72 -7.49
N GLY A 55 13.69 2.57 -6.80
CA GLY A 55 12.65 3.58 -6.71
C GLY A 55 11.26 2.99 -6.46
N PRO A 56 10.68 2.19 -7.37
CA PRO A 56 9.28 1.75 -7.26
C PRO A 56 8.98 0.99 -5.97
N GLY A 57 9.78 -0.03 -5.64
CA GLY A 57 9.69 -0.82 -4.42
C GLY A 57 10.11 -0.05 -3.17
N LEU A 58 11.18 0.75 -3.26
CA LEU A 58 11.63 1.59 -2.15
C LEU A 58 10.57 2.62 -1.74
N ILE A 59 10.06 3.42 -2.69
CA ILE A 59 9.15 4.53 -2.44
C ILE A 59 7.79 4.03 -1.93
N VAL A 60 7.25 2.95 -2.51
CA VAL A 60 5.95 2.42 -2.04
C VAL A 60 6.04 1.85 -0.63
N LEU A 61 7.14 1.18 -0.29
CA LEU A 61 7.31 0.57 1.03
C LEU A 61 7.71 1.60 2.09
N VAL A 62 8.56 2.57 1.76
CA VAL A 62 8.87 3.66 2.72
C VAL A 62 7.63 4.53 2.96
N GLY A 63 6.84 4.79 1.91
CA GLY A 63 5.57 5.49 2.04
C GLY A 63 4.48 4.73 2.80
N ASP A 64 4.70 3.47 3.17
CA ASP A 64 3.83 2.68 4.05
C ASP A 64 3.99 3.08 5.53
N ASN A 65 5.15 3.64 5.91
CA ASN A 65 5.38 4.21 7.24
C ASN A 65 4.86 5.66 7.30
N ASP A 66 3.62 5.87 6.84
CA ASP A 66 2.92 7.15 6.78
C ASP A 66 2.41 7.63 8.16
N ALA A 67 1.63 8.71 8.20
CA ALA A 67 1.09 9.24 9.46
C ALA A 67 0.23 8.20 10.22
N GLY A 68 -0.51 7.37 9.50
CA GLY A 68 -1.34 6.30 10.07
C GLY A 68 -0.48 5.19 10.69
N ALA A 69 0.63 4.84 10.06
CA ALA A 69 1.60 3.89 10.59
C ALA A 69 2.31 4.43 11.84
N PHE A 70 2.67 5.71 11.89
CA PHE A 70 3.23 6.34 13.09
C PHE A 70 2.27 6.24 14.29
N ALA A 71 0.98 6.49 14.06
CA ALA A 71 -0.04 6.34 15.10
C ALA A 71 -0.17 4.88 15.55
N THR A 72 -0.26 3.94 14.60
CA THR A 72 -0.50 2.51 14.88
C THR A 72 0.68 1.86 15.59
N TYR A 73 1.91 2.06 15.10
CA TYR A 73 3.10 1.51 15.73
C TYR A 73 3.46 2.25 17.03
N GLY A 74 3.17 3.54 17.10
CA GLY A 74 3.27 4.33 18.33
C GLY A 74 2.34 3.80 19.42
N GLN A 75 1.06 3.55 19.10
CA GLN A 75 0.09 2.94 20.00
C GLN A 75 0.52 1.53 20.43
N ALA A 76 1.00 0.71 19.50
CA ALA A 76 1.52 -0.62 19.82
C ALA A 76 2.69 -0.56 20.81
N GLY A 77 3.65 0.33 20.58
CA GLY A 77 4.79 0.53 21.47
C GLY A 77 4.38 1.06 22.84
N GLN A 78 3.55 2.09 22.88
CA GLN A 78 3.11 2.73 24.13
C GLN A 78 2.25 1.79 24.98
N ASN A 79 1.22 1.16 24.39
CA ASN A 79 0.23 0.38 25.16
C ASN A 79 0.71 -1.04 25.49
N TYR A 80 1.56 -1.64 24.65
CA TYR A 80 1.93 -3.06 24.75
C TYR A 80 3.44 -3.32 24.77
N GLY A 81 4.26 -2.27 24.67
CA GLY A 81 5.71 -2.40 24.56
C GLY A 81 6.15 -3.03 23.23
N PRO A 82 7.37 -3.59 23.14
CA PRO A 82 7.84 -4.23 21.92
C PRO A 82 7.17 -5.59 21.63
N LYS A 83 6.22 -6.03 22.47
CA LYS A 83 5.63 -7.37 22.44
C LYS A 83 4.79 -7.67 21.19
N LEU A 84 4.53 -6.66 20.35
CA LEU A 84 3.83 -6.82 19.07
C LEU A 84 4.77 -6.82 17.86
N LEU A 85 6.09 -6.76 18.02
CA LEU A 85 7.06 -6.81 16.92
C LEU A 85 6.95 -8.10 16.09
N TRP A 86 6.55 -9.23 16.68
CA TRP A 86 6.31 -10.48 15.95
C TRP A 86 5.25 -10.33 14.86
N THR A 87 4.28 -9.43 15.03
CA THR A 87 3.23 -9.17 14.01
C THR A 87 3.84 -8.57 12.76
N LEU A 88 4.79 -7.63 12.92
CA LEU A 88 5.58 -7.05 11.84
C LEU A 88 6.40 -8.15 11.13
N LEU A 89 7.06 -9.02 11.88
CA LEU A 89 7.84 -10.13 11.30
C LEU A 89 6.98 -11.07 10.43
N LEU A 90 5.75 -11.36 10.86
CA LEU A 90 4.80 -12.16 10.08
C LEU A 90 4.36 -11.48 8.79
N LEU A 91 4.35 -10.14 8.75
CA LEU A 91 3.95 -9.37 7.57
C LEU A 91 5.04 -9.31 6.50
N VAL A 92 6.31 -9.56 6.82
CA VAL A 92 7.42 -9.59 5.84
C VAL A 92 7.13 -10.46 4.61
N PRO A 93 6.79 -11.77 4.74
CA PRO A 93 6.46 -12.59 3.57
C PRO A 93 5.16 -12.15 2.88
N VAL A 94 4.20 -11.63 3.63
CA VAL A 94 2.92 -11.14 3.10
C VAL A 94 3.16 -9.95 2.17
N LEU A 95 3.89 -8.95 2.66
CA LEU A 95 4.31 -7.77 1.91
C LEU A 95 5.10 -8.15 0.68
N TYR A 96 6.18 -8.92 0.85
CA TYR A 96 7.05 -9.26 -0.27
C TYR A 96 6.29 -9.95 -1.41
N VAL A 97 5.44 -10.94 -1.09
CA VAL A 97 4.68 -11.66 -2.12
C VAL A 97 3.62 -10.75 -2.76
N ASN A 98 2.94 -9.92 -1.99
CA ASN A 98 1.91 -9.02 -2.52
C ASN A 98 2.54 -7.99 -3.48
N GLN A 99 3.59 -7.31 -3.03
CA GLN A 99 4.28 -6.31 -3.84
C GLN A 99 5.02 -6.93 -5.04
N GLU A 100 5.57 -8.15 -4.94
CA GLU A 100 6.16 -8.83 -6.10
C GLU A 100 5.11 -9.11 -7.18
N MET A 101 3.89 -9.49 -6.79
CA MET A 101 2.79 -9.70 -7.73
C MET A 101 2.41 -8.41 -8.45
N VAL A 102 2.34 -7.28 -7.73
CA VAL A 102 2.06 -5.95 -8.30
C VAL A 102 3.14 -5.52 -9.27
N LEU A 103 4.40 -5.58 -8.83
CA LEU A 103 5.58 -5.30 -9.65
C LEU A 103 5.57 -6.11 -10.94
N ARG A 104 5.33 -7.42 -10.81
CA ARG A 104 5.28 -8.35 -11.94
C ARG A 104 4.13 -7.98 -12.87
N LEU A 105 2.95 -7.69 -12.35
CA LEU A 105 1.81 -7.28 -13.15
C LEU A 105 2.09 -6.00 -13.93
N GLY A 106 2.66 -4.98 -13.30
CA GLY A 106 3.02 -3.72 -13.97
C GLY A 106 4.08 -3.88 -15.06
N ALA A 107 5.21 -4.51 -14.74
CA ALA A 107 6.33 -4.68 -15.68
C ALA A 107 5.94 -5.51 -16.91
N VAL A 108 5.02 -6.45 -16.73
CA VAL A 108 4.59 -7.40 -17.74
C VAL A 108 3.46 -6.86 -18.62
N THR A 109 2.48 -6.18 -18.03
CA THR A 109 1.29 -5.72 -18.75
C THR A 109 1.48 -4.34 -19.37
N GLY A 110 2.22 -3.44 -18.74
CA GLY A 110 2.31 -2.05 -19.18
C GLY A 110 0.98 -1.27 -19.05
N VAL A 111 0.02 -1.82 -18.30
CA VAL A 111 -1.33 -1.26 -18.10
C VAL A 111 -1.60 -1.19 -16.60
N GLY A 112 -2.17 -0.09 -16.13
CA GLY A 112 -2.42 0.09 -14.69
C GLY A 112 -3.55 -0.79 -14.16
N HIS A 113 -3.59 -0.89 -12.82
CA HIS A 113 -4.40 -1.91 -12.13
C HIS A 113 -5.89 -1.73 -12.37
N ALA A 114 -6.37 -0.49 -12.24
CA ALA A 114 -7.78 -0.16 -12.41
C ALA A 114 -8.28 -0.46 -13.83
N ARG A 115 -7.44 -0.19 -14.85
CA ARG A 115 -7.78 -0.49 -16.25
C ARG A 115 -7.84 -2.00 -16.49
N LEU A 116 -6.93 -2.79 -15.93
CA LEU A 116 -7.01 -4.25 -16.02
C LEU A 116 -8.29 -4.79 -15.35
N ILE A 117 -8.69 -4.24 -14.20
CA ILE A 117 -9.94 -4.66 -13.55
C ILE A 117 -11.14 -4.36 -14.46
N LEU A 118 -11.19 -3.15 -15.03
CA LEU A 118 -12.25 -2.71 -15.92
C LEU A 118 -12.40 -3.63 -17.15
N GLU A 119 -11.28 -3.93 -17.81
CA GLU A 119 -11.25 -4.70 -19.06
C GLU A 119 -11.48 -6.20 -18.85
N ARG A 120 -11.02 -6.75 -17.71
CA ARG A 120 -11.18 -8.18 -17.41
C ARG A 120 -12.50 -8.47 -16.69
N PHE A 121 -12.90 -7.69 -15.69
CA PHE A 121 -14.07 -8.03 -14.86
C PHE A 121 -15.30 -7.17 -15.17
N GLY A 122 -15.18 -6.19 -16.07
CA GLY A 122 -16.27 -5.37 -16.57
C GLY A 122 -16.48 -4.05 -15.83
N LYS A 123 -17.41 -3.24 -16.34
CA LYS A 123 -17.63 -1.85 -15.93
C LYS A 123 -17.94 -1.67 -14.44
N PHE A 124 -18.73 -2.58 -13.85
CA PHE A 124 -19.08 -2.50 -12.43
C PHE A 124 -17.84 -2.58 -11.53
N TRP A 125 -16.97 -3.57 -11.75
CA TRP A 125 -15.79 -3.77 -10.91
C TRP A 125 -14.71 -2.73 -11.16
N GLY A 126 -14.55 -2.26 -12.40
CA GLY A 126 -13.66 -1.13 -12.71
C GLY A 126 -14.11 0.17 -12.03
N ALA A 127 -15.40 0.51 -12.12
CA ALA A 127 -15.95 1.70 -11.47
C ALA A 127 -15.89 1.59 -9.94
N PHE A 128 -16.25 0.42 -9.39
CA PHE A 128 -16.15 0.14 -7.96
C PHE A 128 -14.71 0.35 -7.48
N SER A 129 -13.73 -0.29 -8.13
CA SER A 129 -12.32 -0.21 -7.75
C SER A 129 -11.79 1.23 -7.74
N VAL A 130 -12.21 2.09 -8.67
CA VAL A 130 -11.77 3.49 -8.70
C VAL A 130 -12.46 4.33 -7.65
N LEU A 131 -13.78 4.17 -7.49
CA LEU A 131 -14.54 4.91 -6.48
C LEU A 131 -14.04 4.58 -5.07
N ASP A 132 -13.83 3.30 -4.84
CA ASP A 132 -13.32 2.74 -3.60
C ASP A 132 -11.95 3.31 -3.23
N LEU A 133 -11.00 3.20 -4.17
CA LEU A 133 -9.67 3.75 -4.01
C LEU A 133 -9.69 5.27 -3.82
N PHE A 134 -10.51 5.99 -4.59
CA PHE A 134 -10.59 7.45 -4.50
C PHE A 134 -11.11 7.90 -3.14
N LEU A 135 -12.18 7.28 -2.63
CA LEU A 135 -12.75 7.61 -1.33
C LEU A 135 -11.75 7.29 -0.21
N LEU A 136 -11.15 6.11 -0.25
CA LEU A 136 -10.18 5.69 0.75
C LEU A 136 -8.96 6.62 0.75
N ASN A 137 -8.40 6.91 -0.42
CA ASN A 137 -7.22 7.76 -0.54
C ASN A 137 -7.49 9.21 -0.14
N ALA A 138 -8.69 9.74 -0.41
CA ALA A 138 -9.07 11.07 0.06
C ALA A 138 -9.05 11.14 1.59
N LEU A 139 -9.54 10.08 2.25
CA LEU A 139 -9.51 9.96 3.71
C LEU A 139 -8.09 9.75 4.24
N THR A 140 -7.30 8.86 3.64
CA THR A 140 -5.89 8.66 4.01
C THR A 140 -5.10 9.95 3.88
N LEU A 141 -5.31 10.75 2.83
CA LEU A 141 -4.68 12.07 2.69
C LEU A 141 -5.04 13.03 3.83
N VAL A 142 -6.27 12.99 4.34
CA VAL A 142 -6.63 13.76 5.55
C VAL A 142 -5.77 13.33 6.73
N THR A 143 -5.56 12.02 6.94
CA THR A 143 -4.65 11.50 7.97
C THR A 143 -3.21 11.97 7.78
N GLU A 144 -2.70 12.03 6.55
CA GLU A 144 -1.37 12.59 6.27
C GLU A 144 -1.28 14.07 6.67
N PHE A 145 -2.29 14.87 6.33
CA PHE A 145 -2.33 16.28 6.74
C PHE A 145 -2.48 16.45 8.25
N ILE A 146 -3.17 15.54 8.94
CA ILE A 146 -3.20 15.51 10.41
C ILE A 146 -1.78 15.30 10.96
N GLY A 147 -1.03 14.34 10.42
CA GLY A 147 0.38 14.11 10.79
C GLY A 147 1.24 15.37 10.60
N ILE A 148 1.08 16.06 9.48
CA ILE A 148 1.74 17.35 9.20
C ILE A 148 1.40 18.39 10.28
N THR A 149 0.13 18.51 10.67
CA THR A 149 -0.26 19.47 11.73
C THR A 149 0.30 19.10 13.10
N MET A 150 0.35 17.81 13.44
CA MET A 150 0.91 17.35 14.72
C MET A 150 2.41 17.64 14.80
N ALA A 151 3.17 17.30 13.75
CA ALA A 151 4.59 17.57 13.67
C ALA A 151 4.91 19.08 13.72
N THR A 152 4.21 19.88 12.93
CA THR A 152 4.49 21.32 12.81
C THR A 152 4.13 22.08 14.08
N ARG A 153 3.02 21.71 14.75
CA ARG A 153 2.65 22.30 16.05
C ARG A 153 3.67 21.96 17.13
N TYR A 154 4.17 20.72 17.18
CA TYR A 154 5.22 20.34 18.12
C TYR A 154 6.50 21.18 17.91
N LEU A 155 6.87 21.45 16.66
CA LEU A 155 8.02 22.27 16.28
C LEU A 155 7.81 23.77 16.55
N GLY A 156 6.62 24.19 17.00
CA GLY A 156 6.28 25.60 17.25
C GLY A 156 5.99 26.40 15.99
N LEU A 157 5.68 25.73 14.87
CA LEU A 157 5.35 26.37 13.60
C LEU A 157 3.84 26.65 13.50
N PRO A 158 3.44 27.76 12.85
CA PRO A 158 2.03 28.08 12.66
C PRO A 158 1.36 27.08 11.71
N THR A 159 0.25 26.49 12.14
CA THR A 159 -0.40 25.36 11.44
C THR A 159 -0.84 25.70 10.02
N VAL A 160 -1.52 26.84 9.81
CA VAL A 160 -2.07 27.21 8.49
C VAL A 160 -0.95 27.39 7.45
N PRO A 161 0.09 28.22 7.66
CA PRO A 161 1.21 28.31 6.72
C PRO A 161 1.92 26.98 6.49
N SER A 162 2.09 26.15 7.52
CA SER A 162 2.74 24.85 7.38
C SER A 162 1.95 23.88 6.50
N VAL A 163 0.62 23.79 6.66
CA VAL A 163 -0.25 22.96 5.82
C VAL A 163 -0.24 23.44 4.37
N VAL A 164 -0.35 24.76 4.14
CA VAL A 164 -0.30 25.35 2.80
C VAL A 164 1.05 25.10 2.14
N LEU A 165 2.15 25.25 2.88
CA LEU A 165 3.50 24.96 2.38
C LEU A 165 3.66 23.48 2.04
N ALA A 166 3.20 22.57 2.90
CA ALA A 166 3.27 21.15 2.64
C ALA A 166 2.45 20.77 1.39
N ALA A 167 1.22 21.28 1.25
CA ALA A 167 0.42 21.10 0.04
C ALA A 167 1.13 21.64 -1.21
N ALA A 168 1.77 22.81 -1.12
CA ALA A 168 2.54 23.40 -2.22
C ALA A 168 3.77 22.55 -2.59
N VAL A 169 4.48 21.99 -1.62
CA VAL A 169 5.59 21.03 -1.85
C VAL A 169 5.06 19.77 -2.53
N ILE A 170 3.94 19.23 -2.03
CA ILE A 170 3.32 18.01 -2.54
C ILE A 170 2.91 18.18 -4.02
N ILE A 171 2.25 19.30 -4.32
CA ILE A 171 1.83 19.68 -5.69
C ILE A 171 3.05 19.98 -6.56
N GLY A 172 3.97 20.80 -6.06
CA GLY A 172 5.17 21.23 -6.80
C GLY A 172 6.04 20.07 -7.26
N ALA A 173 6.24 19.04 -6.43
CA ALA A 173 7.09 17.90 -6.78
C ALA A 173 6.54 17.10 -7.97
N ALA A 174 5.23 16.87 -8.02
CA ALA A 174 4.57 16.14 -9.10
C ALA A 174 4.51 16.97 -10.41
N PHE A 175 4.34 18.29 -10.28
CA PHE A 175 4.11 19.21 -11.41
C PHE A 175 5.39 19.58 -12.19
N THR A 176 6.53 18.97 -11.86
CA THR A 176 7.82 19.23 -12.50
C THR A 176 7.89 18.82 -13.98
N GLY A 177 6.93 18.02 -14.46
CA GLY A 177 6.89 17.48 -15.83
C GLY A 177 8.07 16.57 -16.16
N SER A 178 8.72 16.01 -15.14
CA SER A 178 9.84 15.11 -15.29
C SER A 178 9.80 14.05 -14.20
N PHE A 179 9.50 12.81 -14.59
CA PHE A 179 9.53 11.65 -13.70
C PHE A 179 10.82 11.58 -12.88
N ARG A 180 12.00 11.81 -13.51
CA ARG A 180 13.29 11.80 -12.83
C ARG A 180 13.38 12.84 -11.70
N ARG A 181 12.81 14.03 -11.89
CA ARG A 181 12.85 15.08 -10.86
C ARG A 181 11.94 14.71 -9.70
N PHE A 182 10.72 14.25 -10.01
CA PHE A 182 9.80 13.73 -9.00
C PHE A 182 10.46 12.60 -8.20
N GLU A 183 11.04 11.60 -8.87
CA GLU A 183 11.65 10.45 -8.20
C GLU A 183 12.84 10.85 -7.32
N ARG A 184 13.64 11.85 -7.72
CA ARG A 184 14.72 12.37 -6.85
C ARG A 184 14.18 13.03 -5.59
N ILE A 185 13.07 13.75 -5.69
CA ILE A 185 12.40 14.36 -4.54
C ILE A 185 11.87 13.25 -3.63
N ALA A 186 11.18 12.24 -4.19
CA ALA A 186 10.68 11.11 -3.41
C ALA A 186 11.82 10.33 -2.70
N ILE A 187 12.93 10.07 -3.37
CA ILE A 187 14.12 9.44 -2.75
C ILE A 187 14.72 10.33 -1.66
N PHE A 188 14.75 11.66 -1.85
CA PHE A 188 15.23 12.58 -0.81
C PHE A 188 14.40 12.44 0.47
N PHE A 189 13.07 12.40 0.37
CA PHE A 189 12.22 12.16 1.54
C PHE A 189 12.39 10.72 2.09
N CYS A 190 12.55 9.70 1.24
CA CYS A 190 12.87 8.34 1.73
C CYS A 190 14.18 8.30 2.55
N LEU A 191 15.18 9.12 2.20
CA LEU A 191 16.39 9.29 3.00
C LEU A 191 16.11 10.10 4.28
N GLY A 192 15.19 11.06 4.22
CA GLY A 192 14.68 11.79 5.38
C GLY A 192 14.09 10.86 6.44
N SER A 193 13.43 9.77 6.05
CA SER A 193 12.87 8.78 6.97
C SER A 193 13.94 8.07 7.82
N LEU A 194 15.22 8.10 7.39
CA LEU A 194 16.35 7.61 8.18
C LEU A 194 16.62 8.45 9.44
N THR A 195 15.98 9.62 9.59
CA THR A 195 15.97 10.40 10.84
C THR A 195 15.40 9.62 12.03
N LEU A 196 14.63 8.55 11.82
CA LEU A 196 14.23 7.64 12.89
C LEU A 196 15.41 6.90 13.54
N ILE A 197 16.53 6.70 12.83
CA ILE A 197 17.71 6.02 13.38
C ILE A 197 18.31 6.78 14.56
N PRO A 198 18.66 8.07 14.46
CA PRO A 198 19.17 8.81 15.62
C PRO A 198 18.12 8.93 16.75
N VAL A 199 16.82 9.02 16.44
CA VAL A 199 15.76 8.99 17.48
C VAL A 199 15.79 7.66 18.25
N TYR A 200 15.87 6.54 17.53
CA TYR A 200 15.98 5.21 18.13
C TYR A 200 17.22 5.09 19.01
N VAL A 201 18.35 5.64 18.57
CA VAL A 201 19.57 5.67 19.37
C VAL A 201 19.37 6.49 20.65
N PHE A 202 18.78 7.70 20.57
CA PHE A 202 18.53 8.53 21.75
C PHE A 202 17.51 7.94 22.74
N ALA A 203 16.47 7.27 22.23
CA ALA A 203 15.48 6.60 23.06
C ALA A 203 16.02 5.33 23.74
N HIS A 204 17.19 4.84 23.35
CA HIS A 204 17.83 3.63 23.91
C HIS A 204 16.87 2.45 24.24
N PRO A 205 16.02 1.96 23.31
CA PRO A 205 15.16 0.82 23.60
C PRO A 205 15.98 -0.41 23.98
N ALA A 206 15.56 -1.12 25.04
CA ALA A 206 16.29 -2.27 25.57
C ALA A 206 16.38 -3.40 24.50
N PRO A 207 17.58 -3.78 24.02
CA PRO A 207 17.72 -4.76 22.94
C PRO A 207 17.14 -6.13 23.30
N ALA A 208 17.24 -6.54 24.57
CA ALA A 208 16.67 -7.80 25.05
C ALA A 208 15.14 -7.82 24.94
N GLU A 209 14.48 -6.70 25.26
CA GLU A 209 13.02 -6.59 25.15
C GLU A 209 12.57 -6.54 23.68
N MET A 210 13.31 -5.82 22.83
CA MET A 210 13.07 -5.79 21.38
C MET A 210 13.17 -7.18 20.76
N LEU A 211 14.19 -7.95 21.11
CA LEU A 211 14.35 -9.33 20.65
C LEU A 211 13.26 -10.25 21.22
N GLY A 212 12.90 -10.10 22.49
CA GLY A 212 11.78 -10.82 23.11
C GLY A 212 10.45 -10.53 22.42
N GLY A 213 10.26 -9.32 21.91
CA GLY A 213 9.09 -8.89 21.15
C GLY A 213 8.88 -9.59 19.81
N LEU A 214 9.92 -10.21 19.25
CA LEU A 214 9.84 -11.02 18.02
C LEU A 214 9.19 -12.39 18.26
N VAL A 215 9.04 -12.81 19.52
CA VAL A 215 8.36 -14.05 19.89
C VAL A 215 6.86 -13.75 20.08
N PRO A 216 5.96 -14.51 19.42
CA PRO A 216 4.53 -14.35 19.61
C PRO A 216 4.12 -14.42 21.07
N SER A 217 3.45 -13.38 21.55
CA SER A 217 2.98 -13.28 22.93
C SER A 217 1.59 -12.63 22.99
N ARG A 218 0.91 -12.80 24.13
CA ARG A 218 -0.40 -12.18 24.42
C ARG A 218 -0.23 -11.16 25.55
N PRO A 219 0.21 -9.93 25.25
CA PRO A 219 0.41 -8.93 26.29
C PRO A 219 -0.93 -8.47 26.89
N ALA A 220 -0.95 -8.29 28.21
CA ALA A 220 -2.03 -7.53 28.86
C ALA A 220 -1.83 -6.04 28.58
N GLY A 221 -2.93 -5.29 28.45
CA GLY A 221 -2.93 -3.86 28.19
C GLY A 221 -4.29 -3.21 28.49
N PRO A 222 -4.39 -1.88 28.37
CA PRO A 222 -5.49 -1.09 28.94
C PRO A 222 -6.91 -1.49 28.51
N GLY A 223 -7.17 -1.83 27.23
CA GLY A 223 -8.48 -2.30 26.76
C GLY A 223 -8.60 -3.81 26.54
N GLY A 224 -7.75 -4.60 27.20
CA GLY A 224 -7.85 -6.06 27.20
C GLY A 224 -7.67 -6.69 25.81
N MET A 225 -8.27 -7.87 25.63
CA MET A 225 -8.03 -8.69 24.44
C MET A 225 -8.70 -8.14 23.17
N ALA A 226 -9.85 -7.46 23.29
CA ALA A 226 -10.53 -6.91 22.12
C ALA A 226 -9.73 -5.76 21.49
N GLU A 227 -9.24 -4.80 22.28
CA GLU A 227 -8.39 -3.71 21.78
C GLU A 227 -7.08 -4.26 21.20
N LEU A 228 -6.46 -5.26 21.83
CA LEU A 228 -5.27 -5.91 21.31
C LEU A 228 -5.52 -6.51 19.91
N MET A 229 -6.64 -7.21 19.72
CA MET A 229 -6.99 -7.81 18.43
C MET A 229 -7.25 -6.74 17.37
N LEU A 230 -7.95 -5.65 17.72
CA LEU A 230 -8.18 -4.53 16.81
C LEU A 230 -6.88 -3.81 16.44
N LEU A 231 -5.95 -3.67 17.39
CA LEU A 231 -4.64 -3.10 17.11
C LEU A 231 -3.79 -4.00 16.20
N ILE A 232 -3.83 -5.33 16.38
CA ILE A 232 -3.19 -6.27 15.45
C ILE A 232 -3.82 -6.15 14.05
N ILE A 233 -5.15 -6.02 13.95
CA ILE A 233 -5.84 -5.76 12.69
C ILE A 233 -5.39 -4.43 12.07
N ALA A 234 -5.25 -3.38 12.88
CA ALA A 234 -4.77 -2.08 12.44
C ALA A 234 -3.33 -2.17 11.90
N ILE A 235 -2.42 -2.87 12.59
CA ILE A 235 -1.05 -3.12 12.12
C ILE A 235 -1.07 -3.81 10.76
N VAL A 236 -1.85 -4.88 10.59
CA VAL A 236 -1.98 -5.58 9.31
C VAL A 236 -2.54 -4.66 8.22
N GLY A 237 -3.52 -3.84 8.58
CA GLY A 237 -4.22 -2.97 7.63
C GLY A 237 -3.39 -1.77 7.16
N THR A 238 -2.62 -1.15 8.05
CA THR A 238 -1.68 -0.09 7.68
C THR A 238 -0.59 -0.63 6.77
N THR A 239 -0.12 -1.86 7.01
CA THR A 239 0.98 -2.44 6.23
C THR A 239 0.57 -2.88 4.82
N VAL A 240 -0.68 -3.27 4.58
CA VAL A 240 -1.11 -3.82 3.28
C VAL A 240 -2.09 -2.87 2.58
N ALA A 241 -1.78 -1.59 2.51
CA ALA A 241 -2.75 -0.60 2.03
C ALA A 241 -3.12 -0.76 0.52
N PRO A 242 -4.40 -0.60 0.12
CA PRO A 242 -4.81 -0.80 -1.27
C PRO A 242 -4.10 0.12 -2.24
N TRP A 243 -3.84 1.36 -1.82
CA TRP A 243 -3.21 2.38 -2.65
C TRP A 243 -1.82 1.96 -3.15
N GLN A 244 -1.10 1.13 -2.39
CA GLN A 244 0.22 0.63 -2.76
C GLN A 244 0.16 -0.18 -4.06
N LEU A 245 -0.90 -0.98 -4.24
CA LEU A 245 -1.04 -1.83 -5.42
C LEU A 245 -1.18 -0.98 -6.69
N PHE A 246 -2.02 0.04 -6.65
CA PHE A 246 -2.26 0.93 -7.79
C PHE A 246 -1.07 1.86 -8.03
N PHE A 247 -0.48 2.40 -6.96
CA PHE A 247 0.68 3.26 -7.04
C PHE A 247 1.87 2.52 -7.64
N GLN A 248 2.31 1.42 -7.02
CA GLN A 248 3.50 0.70 -7.46
C GLN A 248 3.34 0.17 -8.89
N GLN A 249 2.18 -0.39 -9.25
CA GLN A 249 1.95 -0.87 -10.61
C GLN A 249 2.11 0.26 -11.64
N SER A 250 1.44 1.39 -11.41
CA SER A 250 1.48 2.54 -12.32
C SER A 250 2.87 3.18 -12.36
N TYR A 251 3.56 3.21 -11.21
CA TYR A 251 4.90 3.76 -11.09
C TYR A 251 5.95 2.93 -11.83
N VAL A 252 5.86 1.59 -11.77
CA VAL A 252 6.69 0.66 -12.55
C VAL A 252 6.48 0.88 -14.06
N ILE A 253 5.25 1.14 -14.48
CA ILE A 253 4.89 1.43 -15.87
C ILE A 253 5.46 2.79 -16.30
N ASP A 254 5.30 3.83 -15.50
CA ASP A 254 5.77 5.19 -15.81
C ASP A 254 7.31 5.27 -15.79
N LYS A 255 7.96 4.45 -14.96
CA LYS A 255 9.41 4.24 -14.99
C LYS A 255 9.88 3.39 -16.18
N ARG A 256 8.95 2.79 -16.92
CA ARG A 256 9.17 1.97 -18.13
C ARG A 256 9.94 0.68 -17.85
N ILE A 257 9.72 0.12 -16.67
CA ILE A 257 10.35 -1.12 -16.24
C ILE A 257 9.78 -2.29 -17.01
N THR A 258 10.65 -3.26 -17.30
CA THR A 258 10.31 -4.41 -18.14
C THR A 258 10.70 -5.71 -17.44
N PRO A 259 10.13 -6.88 -17.79
CA PRO A 259 10.39 -8.13 -17.08
C PRO A 259 11.85 -8.59 -17.17
N ARG A 260 12.65 -8.04 -18.10
CA ARG A 260 14.10 -8.26 -18.17
C ARG A 260 14.83 -7.78 -16.90
N PHE A 261 14.31 -6.73 -16.26
CA PHE A 261 14.89 -6.10 -15.07
C PHE A 261 14.29 -6.62 -13.76
N MET A 262 13.43 -7.63 -13.82
CA MET A 262 12.71 -8.18 -12.66
C MET A 262 13.62 -8.57 -11.48
N ARG A 263 14.85 -9.01 -11.73
CA ARG A 263 15.81 -9.33 -10.65
C ARG A 263 16.25 -8.09 -9.87
N TYR A 264 16.43 -6.95 -10.53
CA TYR A 264 16.82 -5.69 -9.90
C TYR A 264 15.65 -5.06 -9.16
N GLU A 265 14.44 -5.14 -9.72
CA GLU A 265 13.23 -4.70 -9.04
C GLU A 265 12.90 -5.52 -7.79
N LYS A 266 13.18 -6.84 -7.81
CA LYS A 266 13.09 -7.65 -6.58
C LYS A 266 14.12 -7.22 -5.53
N ALA A 267 15.30 -6.78 -5.95
CA ALA A 267 16.29 -6.24 -5.02
C ALA A 267 15.84 -4.88 -4.46
N ASP A 268 15.29 -4.00 -5.31
CA ASP A 268 14.65 -2.74 -4.88
C ASP A 268 13.53 -2.99 -3.86
N LEU A 269 12.68 -3.99 -4.12
CA LEU A 269 11.65 -4.42 -3.20
C LEU A 269 12.21 -4.87 -1.84
N TRP A 270 13.29 -5.67 -1.83
CA TRP A 270 13.95 -6.07 -0.59
C TRP A 270 14.57 -4.88 0.16
N ILE A 271 15.15 -3.92 -0.55
CA ILE A 271 15.70 -2.70 0.07
C ILE A 271 14.56 -1.91 0.74
N GLY A 272 13.46 -1.67 0.03
CA GLY A 272 12.29 -1.01 0.60
C GLY A 272 11.72 -1.77 1.80
N LEU A 273 11.66 -3.10 1.71
CA LEU A 273 11.15 -3.96 2.78
C LEU A 273 12.02 -3.87 4.03
N VAL A 274 13.34 -3.86 3.90
CA VAL A 274 14.22 -3.69 5.07
C VAL A 274 14.02 -2.32 5.71
N VAL A 275 13.93 -1.24 4.92
CA VAL A 275 13.76 0.12 5.44
C VAL A 275 12.41 0.27 6.16
N VAL A 276 11.30 -0.19 5.56
CA VAL A 276 9.98 -0.06 6.19
C VAL A 276 9.90 -0.86 7.49
N MET A 277 10.42 -2.09 7.51
CA MET A 277 10.36 -2.96 8.69
C MET A 277 11.22 -2.42 9.84
N ILE A 278 12.41 -1.90 9.53
CA ILE A 278 13.26 -1.24 10.54
C ILE A 278 12.58 0.03 11.06
N GLY A 279 11.98 0.84 10.19
CA GLY A 279 11.25 2.05 10.60
C GLY A 279 10.06 1.73 11.51
N ALA A 280 9.24 0.74 11.16
CA ALA A 280 8.10 0.30 11.96
C ALA A 280 8.54 -0.24 13.33
N ALA A 281 9.58 -1.09 13.36
CA ALA A 281 10.16 -1.59 14.61
C ALA A 281 10.78 -0.47 15.45
N ALA A 282 11.40 0.53 14.81
CA ALA A 282 11.98 1.68 15.50
C ALA A 282 10.88 2.53 16.16
N ILE A 283 9.80 2.87 15.46
CA ILE A 283 8.68 3.63 16.02
C ILE A 283 8.10 2.91 17.25
N MET A 284 7.84 1.61 17.12
CA MET A 284 7.32 0.79 18.23
C MET A 284 8.28 0.73 19.41
N GLY A 285 9.58 0.55 19.15
CA GLY A 285 10.62 0.50 20.18
C GLY A 285 10.82 1.84 20.90
N ILE A 286 10.82 2.95 20.15
CA ILE A 286 10.94 4.31 20.68
C ILE A 286 9.75 4.60 21.62
N ALA A 287 8.53 4.33 21.18
CA ALA A 287 7.34 4.54 21.99
C ALA A 287 7.33 3.61 23.23
N ALA A 288 7.74 2.35 23.07
CA ALA A 288 7.87 1.43 24.21
C ALA A 288 8.86 1.93 25.27
N ALA A 289 10.03 2.42 24.85
CA ALA A 289 11.04 2.94 25.77
C ALA A 289 10.56 4.22 26.47
N ALA A 290 9.96 5.16 25.73
CA ALA A 290 9.52 6.43 26.27
C ALA A 290 8.39 6.31 27.29
N PHE A 291 7.54 5.29 27.15
CA PHE A 291 6.34 5.12 27.99
C PHE A 291 6.42 3.95 28.97
N ALA A 292 7.54 3.23 29.03
CA ALA A 292 7.76 2.13 29.96
C ALA A 292 7.48 2.56 31.41
N GLY A 293 6.52 1.91 32.07
CA GLY A 293 6.19 2.17 33.48
C GLY A 293 5.36 3.43 33.75
N THR A 294 4.97 4.20 32.73
CA THR A 294 4.18 5.44 32.92
C THR A 294 2.69 5.19 33.20
N GLY A 295 2.15 4.04 32.79
CA GLY A 295 0.73 3.69 32.94
C GLY A 295 -0.22 4.52 32.08
N THR A 296 0.30 5.36 31.17
CA THR A 296 -0.52 6.22 30.30
C THR A 296 -0.92 5.47 29.03
N ALA A 297 -2.19 5.60 28.64
CA ALA A 297 -2.70 5.05 27.39
C ALA A 297 -2.42 6.00 26.21
N PHE A 298 -2.24 5.43 25.02
CA PHE A 298 -2.07 6.16 23.78
C PHE A 298 -3.26 7.09 23.50
N SER A 299 -2.97 8.34 23.17
CA SER A 299 -3.94 9.32 22.66
C SER A 299 -3.80 9.52 21.16
N ASP A 300 -2.60 9.94 20.75
CA ASP A 300 -2.25 10.36 19.40
C ASP A 300 -0.72 10.46 19.24
N THR A 301 -0.28 10.65 18.00
CA THR A 301 1.16 10.73 17.67
C THR A 301 1.82 11.98 18.27
N ALA A 302 1.08 13.08 18.47
CA ALA A 302 1.58 14.26 19.17
C ALA A 302 1.90 13.95 20.64
N GLY A 303 1.02 13.22 21.34
CA GLY A 303 1.25 12.70 22.69
C GLY A 303 2.50 11.83 22.76
N VAL A 304 2.70 10.92 21.80
CA VAL A 304 3.92 10.12 21.70
C VAL A 304 5.17 10.99 21.57
N THR A 305 5.11 12.02 20.71
CA THR A 305 6.23 12.96 20.51
C THR A 305 6.61 13.69 21.79
N ASN A 306 5.62 14.17 22.56
CA ASN A 306 5.85 14.81 23.86
C ASN A 306 6.42 13.83 24.90
N GLY A 307 5.98 12.57 24.89
CA GLY A 307 6.54 11.54 25.77
C GLY A 307 8.00 11.23 25.44
N ILE A 308 8.36 11.17 24.16
CA ILE A 308 9.75 11.02 23.71
C ILE A 308 10.60 12.22 24.17
N GLU A 309 10.08 13.44 24.10
CA GLU A 309 10.77 14.61 24.62
C GLU A 309 11.00 14.51 26.14
N ALA A 310 9.99 14.12 26.91
CA ALA A 310 10.10 13.97 28.35
C ALA A 310 11.13 12.89 28.75
N TYR A 311 11.25 11.84 27.95
CA TYR A 311 12.13 10.71 28.22
C TYR A 311 13.57 10.90 27.71
N ALA A 312 13.74 11.30 26.45
CA ALA A 312 15.03 11.38 25.74
C ALA A 312 15.45 12.81 25.36
N GLY A 313 14.71 13.82 25.81
CA GLY A 313 15.01 15.24 25.61
C GLY A 313 14.41 15.84 24.33
N ARG A 314 14.40 17.18 24.29
CA ARG A 314 13.80 17.99 23.20
C ARG A 314 14.32 17.61 21.82
N THR A 315 15.59 17.26 21.70
CA THR A 315 16.23 16.88 20.43
C THR A 315 15.62 15.60 19.85
N ALA A 316 15.36 14.60 20.70
CA ALA A 316 14.75 13.34 20.28
C ALA A 316 13.30 13.55 19.81
N GLY A 317 12.50 14.31 20.58
CA GLY A 317 11.14 14.65 20.19
C GLY A 317 11.08 15.51 18.91
N ALA A 318 12.02 16.44 18.72
CA ALA A 318 12.11 17.25 17.50
C ALA A 318 12.47 16.42 16.26
N LEU A 319 13.42 15.50 16.38
CA LEU A 319 13.75 14.57 15.29
C LEU A 319 12.58 13.62 14.98
N PHE A 320 11.84 13.16 16.00
CA PHE A 320 10.64 12.34 15.79
C PHE A 320 9.53 13.13 15.08
N ALA A 321 9.31 14.40 15.44
CA ALA A 321 8.39 15.28 14.73
C ALA A 321 8.82 15.53 13.27
N VAL A 322 10.12 15.70 13.00
CA VAL A 322 10.65 15.81 11.63
C VAL A 322 10.42 14.51 10.85
N ALA A 323 10.63 13.35 11.48
CA ALA A 323 10.36 12.05 10.85
C ALA A 323 8.88 11.86 10.54
N LEU A 324 7.97 12.28 11.43
CA LEU A 324 6.53 12.27 11.20
C LEU A 324 6.14 13.20 10.04
N LEU A 325 6.73 14.40 9.97
CA LEU A 325 6.49 15.33 8.88
C LEU A 325 6.94 14.76 7.53
N ASP A 326 8.13 14.16 7.49
CA ASP A 326 8.70 13.48 6.32
C ASP A 326 7.80 12.33 5.86
N ALA A 327 7.46 11.41 6.77
CA ALA A 327 6.56 10.29 6.54
C ALA A 327 5.21 10.74 5.96
N SER A 328 4.63 11.79 6.53
CA SER A 328 3.34 12.33 6.09
C SER A 328 3.40 12.87 4.65
N ILE A 329 4.51 13.50 4.29
CA ILE A 329 4.73 14.01 2.93
C ILE A 329 4.93 12.86 1.93
N VAL A 330 5.69 11.81 2.29
CA VAL A 330 5.88 10.63 1.44
C VAL A 330 4.57 9.89 1.21
N GLY A 331 3.80 9.63 2.28
CA GLY A 331 2.48 9.03 2.20
C GLY A 331 1.56 9.86 1.31
N ALA A 332 1.52 11.18 1.51
CA ALA A 332 0.69 12.07 0.71
C ALA A 332 1.06 12.04 -0.78
N PHE A 333 2.34 11.99 -1.15
CA PHE A 333 2.77 11.81 -2.55
C PHE A 333 2.21 10.53 -3.15
N ALA A 334 2.41 9.41 -2.45
CA ALA A 334 2.10 8.10 -2.99
C ALA A 334 0.59 7.87 -3.11
N VAL A 335 -0.17 8.26 -2.07
CA VAL A 335 -1.63 8.13 -2.02
C VAL A 335 -2.32 9.03 -3.06
N SER A 336 -1.91 10.29 -3.19
CA SER A 336 -2.49 11.20 -4.17
C SER A 336 -2.15 10.80 -5.62
N LEU A 337 -0.92 10.33 -5.89
CA LEU A 337 -0.56 9.78 -7.20
C LEU A 337 -1.33 8.51 -7.53
N SER A 338 -1.50 7.61 -6.57
CA SER A 338 -2.27 6.37 -6.73
C SER A 338 -3.67 6.64 -7.30
N SER A 339 -4.36 7.62 -6.72
CA SER A 339 -5.69 8.05 -7.16
C SER A 339 -5.68 8.67 -8.56
N ALA A 340 -4.71 9.56 -8.82
CA ALA A 340 -4.58 10.22 -10.11
C ALA A 340 -4.31 9.22 -11.25
N TYR A 341 -3.48 8.21 -11.00
CA TYR A 341 -3.22 7.11 -11.93
C TYR A 341 -4.46 6.25 -12.16
N ALA A 342 -5.13 5.78 -11.10
CA ALA A 342 -6.30 4.91 -11.22
C ALA A 342 -7.48 5.57 -11.96
N ILE A 343 -7.71 6.86 -11.70
CA ILE A 343 -8.71 7.65 -12.44
C ILE A 343 -8.25 7.83 -13.89
N GLY A 344 -6.96 8.16 -14.12
CA GLY A 344 -6.37 8.24 -15.46
C GLY A 344 -6.58 6.98 -16.30
N ASP A 345 -6.34 5.82 -15.71
CA ASP A 345 -6.49 4.49 -16.29
C ASP A 345 -7.93 4.21 -16.77
N VAL A 346 -8.91 4.43 -15.88
CA VAL A 346 -10.31 4.07 -16.16
C VAL A 346 -10.97 5.03 -17.12
N PHE A 347 -10.71 6.33 -17.00
CA PHE A 347 -11.25 7.33 -17.92
C PHE A 347 -10.42 7.46 -19.22
N GLY A 348 -9.34 6.70 -19.38
CA GLY A 348 -8.48 6.74 -20.57
C GLY A 348 -7.81 8.10 -20.77
N MET A 349 -7.58 8.84 -19.68
CA MET A 349 -6.92 10.14 -19.73
C MET A 349 -5.41 9.95 -19.92
N LYS A 350 -4.76 10.94 -20.53
CA LYS A 350 -3.29 11.02 -20.54
C LYS A 350 -2.78 11.17 -19.11
N HIS A 351 -2.03 10.19 -18.62
CA HIS A 351 -1.51 10.15 -17.25
C HIS A 351 -0.06 9.64 -17.28
N SER A 352 0.88 10.47 -16.86
CA SER A 352 2.31 10.14 -16.74
C SER A 352 3.02 11.34 -16.12
N LEU A 353 3.98 11.12 -15.22
CA LEU A 353 4.84 12.16 -14.65
C LEU A 353 5.89 12.68 -15.65
N HIS A 354 6.09 12.00 -16.79
CA HIS A 354 6.89 12.54 -17.88
C HIS A 354 6.16 13.66 -18.64
N ARG A 355 4.83 13.74 -18.55
CA ARG A 355 4.06 14.83 -19.17
C ARG A 355 4.04 16.03 -18.25
N GLY A 356 4.30 17.22 -18.78
CA GLY A 356 4.10 18.46 -18.05
C GLY A 356 2.62 18.73 -17.74
N ALA A 357 2.36 19.54 -16.70
CA ALA A 357 1.00 19.86 -16.24
C ALA A 357 0.06 20.41 -17.32
N ARG A 358 0.62 21.11 -18.32
CA ARG A 358 -0.14 21.65 -19.45
C ARG A 358 -0.72 20.58 -20.38
N HIS A 359 -0.14 19.38 -20.41
CA HIS A 359 -0.46 18.31 -21.36
C HIS A 359 -1.24 17.15 -20.73
N ALA A 360 -1.28 17.07 -19.40
CA ALA A 360 -2.03 16.09 -18.63
C ALA A 360 -2.94 16.78 -17.57
N LYS A 361 -3.73 17.78 -18.01
CA LYS A 361 -4.52 18.63 -17.10
C LYS A 361 -5.42 17.85 -16.15
N GLY A 362 -6.09 16.80 -16.64
CA GLY A 362 -6.99 15.96 -15.83
C GLY A 362 -6.25 15.21 -14.70
N PHE A 363 -5.13 14.56 -15.03
CA PHE A 363 -4.28 13.86 -14.06
C PHE A 363 -3.83 14.78 -12.93
N TYR A 364 -3.30 15.95 -13.29
CA TYR A 364 -2.80 16.92 -12.32
C TYR A 364 -3.93 17.66 -11.56
N ALA A 365 -5.11 17.84 -12.16
CA ALA A 365 -6.27 18.40 -11.48
C ALA A 365 -6.81 17.45 -10.40
N VAL A 366 -6.88 16.15 -10.68
CA VAL A 366 -7.26 15.13 -9.68
C VAL A 366 -6.25 15.12 -8.53
N TYR A 367 -4.97 15.08 -8.86
CA TYR A 367 -3.88 15.08 -7.88
C TYR A 367 -3.93 16.31 -6.97
N ALA A 368 -3.92 17.52 -7.56
CA ALA A 368 -3.94 18.76 -6.77
C ALA A 368 -5.28 18.98 -6.05
N GLY A 369 -6.38 18.54 -6.65
CA GLY A 369 -7.72 18.62 -6.05
C GLY A 369 -7.82 17.78 -4.76
N LEU A 370 -7.32 16.54 -4.78
CA LEU A 370 -7.28 15.68 -3.59
C LEU A 370 -6.40 16.25 -2.48
N VAL A 371 -5.22 16.75 -2.83
CA VAL A 371 -4.28 17.38 -1.88
C VAL A 371 -4.90 18.64 -1.28
N ALA A 372 -5.47 19.52 -2.10
CA ALA A 372 -6.09 20.77 -1.65
C ALA A 372 -7.34 20.51 -0.80
N LEU A 373 -8.17 19.54 -1.18
CA LEU A 373 -9.35 19.15 -0.41
C LEU A 373 -8.95 18.65 0.99
N SER A 374 -7.97 17.76 1.06
CA SER A 374 -7.50 17.19 2.33
C SER A 374 -6.87 18.25 3.23
N ALA A 375 -6.03 19.12 2.65
CA ALA A 375 -5.46 20.27 3.35
C ALA A 375 -6.56 21.20 3.89
N THR A 376 -7.61 21.45 3.11
CA THR A 376 -8.74 22.30 3.53
C THR A 376 -9.50 21.67 4.68
N ILE A 377 -9.82 20.37 4.61
CA ILE A 377 -10.55 19.64 5.66
C ILE A 377 -9.85 19.73 7.01
N VAL A 378 -8.52 19.56 7.03
CA VAL A 378 -7.72 19.61 8.28
C VAL A 378 -7.64 21.02 8.87
N LEU A 379 -7.81 22.06 8.05
CA LEU A 379 -7.81 23.45 8.51
C LEU A 379 -9.15 23.93 9.04
N ILE A 380 -10.23 23.16 8.90
CA ILE A 380 -11.55 23.51 9.44
C ILE A 380 -11.49 23.51 10.97
N PRO A 381 -11.74 24.64 11.65
CA PRO A 381 -11.72 24.71 13.10
C PRO A 381 -12.73 23.73 13.72
N GLY A 382 -12.30 22.96 14.73
CA GLY A 382 -13.16 22.01 15.44
C GLY A 382 -13.41 20.68 14.71
N SER A 383 -12.74 20.42 13.58
CA SER A 383 -12.83 19.12 12.92
C SER A 383 -12.38 17.99 13.87
N PRO A 384 -13.13 16.89 14.01
CA PRO A 384 -12.79 15.82 14.94
C PRO A 384 -11.70 14.93 14.34
N LEU A 385 -10.46 15.42 14.32
CA LEU A 385 -9.30 14.78 13.67
C LEU A 385 -9.10 13.31 14.12
N GLY A 386 -9.33 13.03 15.41
CA GLY A 386 -9.29 11.67 15.96
C GLY A 386 -10.36 10.75 15.34
N LEU A 387 -11.63 11.19 15.33
CA LEU A 387 -12.72 10.42 14.72
C LEU A 387 -12.52 10.22 13.22
N LEU A 388 -12.00 11.24 12.53
CA LEU A 388 -11.64 11.12 11.12
C LEU A 388 -10.61 10.02 10.94
N THR A 389 -9.52 10.04 11.71
CA THR A 389 -8.44 9.05 11.63
C THR A 389 -8.93 7.62 11.91
N THR A 390 -9.71 7.41 12.96
CA THR A 390 -10.29 6.09 13.29
C THR A 390 -11.27 5.62 12.22
N GLY A 391 -12.10 6.51 11.68
CA GLY A 391 -13.01 6.22 10.57
C GLY A 391 -12.28 5.84 9.29
N VAL A 392 -11.16 6.52 8.98
CA VAL A 392 -10.29 6.20 7.84
C VAL A 392 -9.71 4.80 7.98
N GLN A 393 -9.11 4.49 9.13
CA GLN A 393 -8.50 3.17 9.38
C GLN A 393 -9.53 2.04 9.30
N THR A 394 -10.73 2.30 9.82
CA THR A 394 -11.86 1.39 9.71
C THR A 394 -12.21 1.11 8.26
N LEU A 395 -12.44 2.17 7.47
CA LEU A 395 -12.81 2.02 6.07
C LEU A 395 -11.68 1.35 5.28
N ALA A 396 -10.43 1.72 5.54
CA ALA A 396 -9.26 1.07 4.93
C ALA A 396 -9.35 -0.44 5.13
N GLY A 397 -9.48 -0.88 6.38
CA GLY A 397 -9.53 -2.30 6.72
C GLY A 397 -10.66 -3.08 6.05
N VAL A 398 -11.83 -2.44 5.87
CA VAL A 398 -12.99 -3.01 5.17
C VAL A 398 -12.75 -3.22 3.67
N LEU A 399 -11.98 -2.31 3.06
CA LEU A 399 -11.77 -2.27 1.61
C LEU A 399 -10.56 -3.08 1.15
N LEU A 400 -9.61 -3.35 2.06
CA LEU A 400 -8.40 -4.15 1.85
C LEU A 400 -8.59 -5.44 1.02
N PRO A 401 -9.59 -6.30 1.32
CA PRO A 401 -9.68 -7.59 0.66
C PRO A 401 -9.97 -7.45 -0.83
N SER A 402 -10.69 -6.41 -1.23
CA SER A 402 -11.17 -6.26 -2.62
C SER A 402 -9.99 -6.12 -3.60
N ALA A 403 -9.05 -5.22 -3.30
CA ALA A 403 -7.89 -4.95 -4.15
C ALA A 403 -6.96 -6.17 -4.23
N THR A 404 -6.72 -6.85 -3.11
CA THR A 404 -5.86 -8.05 -3.08
C THR A 404 -6.49 -9.24 -3.81
N VAL A 405 -7.82 -9.40 -3.74
CA VAL A 405 -8.54 -10.43 -4.52
C VAL A 405 -8.36 -10.21 -6.02
N PHE A 406 -8.54 -8.99 -6.52
CA PHE A 406 -8.36 -8.69 -7.95
C PHE A 406 -6.92 -8.90 -8.41
N LEU A 407 -5.95 -8.49 -7.60
CA LEU A 407 -4.54 -8.78 -7.87
C LEU A 407 -4.28 -10.28 -8.00
N LEU A 408 -4.82 -11.10 -7.09
CA LEU A 408 -4.67 -12.55 -7.16
C LEU A 408 -5.33 -13.14 -8.41
N LEU A 409 -6.52 -12.64 -8.79
CA LEU A 409 -7.22 -13.10 -9.99
C LEU A 409 -6.45 -12.73 -11.26
N LEU A 410 -5.97 -11.49 -11.38
CA LEU A 410 -5.16 -11.02 -12.51
C LEU A 410 -3.82 -11.77 -12.59
N CYS A 411 -3.18 -12.04 -11.45
CA CYS A 411 -1.94 -12.81 -11.41
C CYS A 411 -2.09 -14.30 -11.78
N ASN A 412 -3.32 -14.77 -11.89
CA ASN A 412 -3.66 -16.13 -12.33
C ASN A 412 -4.24 -16.18 -13.74
N ASP A 413 -4.39 -15.02 -14.39
CA ASP A 413 -4.90 -14.93 -15.74
C ASP A 413 -3.78 -15.16 -16.76
N LYS A 414 -3.80 -16.33 -17.41
CA LYS A 414 -2.78 -16.72 -18.39
C LYS A 414 -2.76 -15.81 -19.61
N ALA A 415 -3.88 -15.20 -19.98
CA ALA A 415 -3.91 -14.24 -21.09
C ALA A 415 -3.17 -12.94 -20.74
N VAL A 416 -3.19 -12.56 -19.46
CA VAL A 416 -2.61 -11.31 -18.94
C VAL A 416 -1.14 -11.44 -18.54
N LEU A 417 -0.73 -12.58 -17.96
CA LEU A 417 0.65 -12.79 -17.47
C LEU A 417 1.44 -13.86 -18.22
N GLY A 418 0.80 -14.72 -19.02
CA GLY A 418 1.48 -15.80 -19.74
C GLY A 418 2.39 -16.64 -18.83
N PRO A 419 3.71 -16.72 -19.09
CA PRO A 419 4.66 -17.51 -18.29
C PRO A 419 4.93 -16.94 -16.88
N TRP A 420 4.44 -15.73 -16.58
CA TRP A 420 4.58 -15.07 -15.28
C TRP A 420 3.45 -15.36 -14.30
N VAL A 421 2.45 -16.18 -14.66
CA VAL A 421 1.38 -16.54 -13.73
C VAL A 421 1.89 -17.17 -12.43
N ASN A 422 1.10 -17.02 -11.38
CA ASN A 422 1.41 -17.58 -10.07
C ASN A 422 1.58 -19.11 -10.12
N GLY A 423 2.59 -19.59 -9.39
CA GLY A 423 2.77 -21.01 -9.13
C GLY A 423 1.77 -21.52 -8.09
N ARG A 424 1.76 -22.84 -7.88
CA ARG A 424 0.84 -23.49 -6.91
C ARG A 424 1.09 -23.02 -5.47
N LEU A 425 2.35 -22.93 -5.06
CA LEU A 425 2.73 -22.48 -3.72
C LEU A 425 2.38 -21.01 -3.50
N THR A 426 2.71 -20.14 -4.46
CA THR A 426 2.34 -18.72 -4.40
C THR A 426 0.83 -18.57 -4.29
N ASN A 427 0.05 -19.30 -5.09
CA ASN A 427 -1.41 -19.26 -5.00
C ASN A 427 -1.96 -19.77 -3.67
N LEU A 428 -1.39 -20.82 -3.10
CA LEU A 428 -1.81 -21.31 -1.79
C LEU A 428 -1.56 -20.22 -0.73
N PHE A 429 -0.33 -19.69 -0.69
CA PHE A 429 0.06 -18.64 0.23
C PHE A 429 -0.83 -17.39 0.10
N THR A 430 -0.99 -16.86 -1.11
CA THR A 430 -1.80 -15.65 -1.34
C THR A 430 -3.28 -15.87 -1.09
N SER A 431 -3.81 -17.09 -1.32
CA SER A 431 -5.19 -17.41 -0.96
C SER A 431 -5.39 -17.43 0.55
N VAL A 432 -4.41 -17.93 1.32
CA VAL A 432 -4.42 -17.87 2.79
C VAL A 432 -4.37 -16.42 3.27
N VAL A 433 -3.46 -15.61 2.71
CA VAL A 433 -3.37 -14.16 3.03
C VAL A 433 -4.69 -13.45 2.75
N VAL A 434 -5.27 -13.62 1.57
CA VAL A 434 -6.58 -13.04 1.21
C VAL A 434 -7.66 -13.52 2.18
N GLY A 435 -7.67 -14.81 2.54
CA GLY A 435 -8.60 -15.35 3.53
C GLY A 435 -8.47 -14.65 4.88
N VAL A 436 -7.24 -14.51 5.40
CA VAL A 436 -6.98 -13.79 6.65
C VAL A 436 -7.45 -12.33 6.54
N LEU A 437 -7.11 -11.61 5.47
CA LEU A 437 -7.56 -10.23 5.27
C LEU A 437 -9.09 -10.11 5.27
N VAL A 438 -9.81 -11.04 4.63
CA VAL A 438 -11.28 -11.08 4.67
C VAL A 438 -11.77 -11.28 6.11
N VAL A 439 -11.17 -12.17 6.88
CA VAL A 439 -11.54 -12.39 8.30
C VAL A 439 -11.33 -11.13 9.13
N LEU A 440 -10.17 -10.50 9.00
CA LEU A 440 -9.86 -9.26 9.73
C LEU A 440 -10.82 -8.13 9.34
N SER A 441 -11.15 -8.02 8.05
CA SER A 441 -12.12 -7.08 7.50
C SER A 441 -13.53 -7.30 8.08
N VAL A 442 -13.97 -8.56 8.21
CA VAL A 442 -15.25 -8.91 8.84
C VAL A 442 -15.26 -8.56 10.33
N ILE A 443 -14.17 -8.85 11.06
CA ILE A 443 -14.05 -8.49 12.49
C ILE A 443 -14.14 -6.97 12.67
N LEU A 444 -13.42 -6.22 11.85
CA LEU A 444 -13.42 -4.75 11.90
C LEU A 444 -14.79 -4.18 11.54
N THR A 445 -15.46 -4.75 10.53
CA THR A 445 -16.84 -4.36 10.21
C THR A 445 -17.75 -4.62 11.40
N ALA A 446 -17.61 -5.79 12.05
CA ALA A 446 -18.41 -6.15 13.20
C ALA A 446 -18.13 -5.20 14.39
N SER A 447 -16.87 -4.88 14.71
CA SER A 447 -16.51 -4.00 15.83
C SER A 447 -17.04 -2.58 15.67
N VAL A 448 -17.22 -2.13 14.44
CA VAL A 448 -17.82 -0.82 14.14
C VAL A 448 -19.33 -0.82 14.35
N LEU A 449 -19.99 -1.93 14.00
CA LEU A 449 -21.42 -2.11 14.21
C LEU A 449 -21.80 -2.35 15.66
N PHE A 450 -20.95 -3.11 16.35
CA PHE A 450 -21.16 -3.55 17.72
C PHE A 450 -19.92 -3.16 18.56
N PRO A 451 -19.85 -1.91 19.04
CA PRO A 451 -18.69 -1.40 19.79
C PRO A 451 -18.36 -2.23 21.03
N ASP A 452 -19.37 -2.84 21.65
CA ASP A 452 -19.22 -3.70 22.85
C ASP A 452 -18.82 -5.16 22.51
N LEU A 453 -18.20 -5.38 21.36
CA LEU A 453 -17.78 -6.71 20.92
C LEU A 453 -16.76 -7.32 21.89
N SER A 454 -17.18 -8.37 22.57
CA SER A 454 -16.32 -9.12 23.48
C SER A 454 -15.26 -9.92 22.70
N ALA A 455 -14.12 -10.17 23.35
CA ALA A 455 -13.08 -11.02 22.77
C ALA A 455 -13.60 -12.42 22.37
N GLY A 456 -14.54 -12.99 23.13
CA GLY A 456 -15.17 -14.27 22.81
C GLY A 456 -15.95 -14.25 21.49
N GLN A 457 -16.66 -13.16 21.21
CA GLN A 457 -17.35 -12.98 19.93
C GLN A 457 -16.38 -12.79 18.77
N ILE A 458 -15.27 -12.07 18.98
CA ILE A 458 -14.22 -11.96 17.95
C ILE A 458 -13.62 -13.33 17.64
N PHE A 459 -13.31 -14.15 18.66
CA PHE A 459 -12.84 -15.52 18.46
C PHE A 459 -13.86 -16.39 17.73
N LEU A 460 -15.16 -16.25 18.02
CA LEU A 460 -16.21 -16.96 17.31
C LEU A 460 -16.22 -16.58 15.81
N ILE A 461 -16.13 -15.29 15.49
CA ILE A 461 -16.03 -14.81 14.10
C ILE A 461 -14.81 -15.43 13.41
N MET A 462 -13.66 -15.43 14.07
CA MET A 462 -12.44 -16.06 13.55
C MET A 462 -12.60 -17.56 13.33
N ALA A 463 -13.19 -18.28 14.29
CA ALA A 463 -13.37 -19.72 14.23
C ALA A 463 -14.33 -20.13 13.11
N VAL A 464 -15.47 -19.45 12.98
CA VAL A 464 -16.46 -19.70 11.92
C VAL A 464 -15.86 -19.39 10.55
N SER A 465 -15.24 -18.21 10.40
CA SER A 465 -14.67 -17.80 9.11
C SER A 465 -13.47 -18.67 8.72
N GLY A 466 -12.62 -19.02 9.69
CA GLY A 466 -11.52 -19.96 9.51
C GLY A 466 -12.00 -21.36 9.13
N GLY A 467 -13.04 -21.87 9.78
CA GLY A 467 -13.66 -23.16 9.45
C GLY A 467 -14.20 -23.19 8.02
N ILE A 468 -14.93 -22.15 7.59
CA ILE A 468 -15.40 -22.00 6.20
C ILE A 468 -14.20 -21.97 5.23
N GLY A 469 -13.13 -21.24 5.58
CA GLY A 469 -11.90 -21.18 4.78
C GLY A 469 -11.24 -22.55 4.62
N VAL A 470 -11.12 -23.32 5.69
CA VAL A 470 -10.54 -24.68 5.66
C VAL A 470 -11.41 -25.63 4.82
N LEU A 471 -12.74 -25.60 4.99
CA LEU A 471 -13.65 -26.44 4.22
C LEU A 471 -13.61 -26.12 2.71
N THR A 472 -13.61 -24.83 2.35
CA THR A 472 -13.52 -24.40 0.95
C THR A 472 -12.17 -24.73 0.33
N ALA A 473 -11.07 -24.55 1.08
CA ALA A 473 -9.73 -24.95 0.64
C ALA A 473 -9.61 -26.46 0.46
N GLY A 474 -10.10 -27.26 1.41
CA GLY A 474 -10.11 -28.72 1.34
C GLY A 474 -10.89 -29.23 0.14
N TYR A 475 -12.10 -28.68 -0.08
CA TYR A 475 -12.91 -29.00 -1.25
C TYR A 475 -12.21 -28.66 -2.58
N ALA A 476 -11.57 -27.48 -2.65
CA ALA A 476 -10.82 -27.07 -3.83
C ALA A 476 -9.58 -27.95 -4.10
N LEU A 477 -8.95 -28.47 -3.04
CA LEU A 477 -7.82 -29.39 -3.13
C LEU A 477 -8.24 -30.77 -3.65
N VAL A 478 -9.37 -31.29 -3.17
CA VAL A 478 -9.93 -32.59 -3.61
C VAL A 478 -10.42 -32.53 -5.06
N ARG A 479 -11.01 -31.41 -5.49
CA ARG A 479 -11.47 -31.23 -6.87
C ARG A 479 -10.37 -30.85 -7.87
N ARG A 480 -9.14 -30.63 -7.43
CA ARG A 480 -8.06 -30.15 -8.30
C ARG A 480 -7.55 -31.30 -9.20
N ARG A 481 -7.80 -31.19 -10.51
CA ARG A 481 -7.03 -31.94 -11.51
C ARG A 481 -5.58 -31.42 -11.52
N SER A 482 -4.60 -32.32 -11.73
CA SER A 482 -3.20 -31.94 -11.93
C SER A 482 -3.07 -30.96 -13.09
N ALA A 483 -2.91 -29.67 -12.78
CA ALA A 483 -2.65 -28.66 -13.79
C ALA A 483 -1.23 -28.87 -14.35
N ALA A 484 -1.08 -28.85 -15.67
CA ALA A 484 0.22 -28.98 -16.33
C ALA A 484 1.24 -27.95 -15.75
N PRO A 485 2.54 -28.29 -15.71
CA PRO A 485 3.58 -27.35 -15.32
C PRO A 485 3.50 -26.08 -16.16
N ILE A 486 3.72 -24.91 -15.55
CA ILE A 486 3.76 -23.65 -16.27
C ILE A 486 5.12 -23.58 -16.98
N ASP A 487 5.12 -23.52 -18.31
CA ASP A 487 6.33 -23.23 -19.07
C ASP A 487 6.78 -21.78 -18.78
N ARG A 488 8.03 -21.64 -18.36
CA ARG A 488 8.66 -20.36 -17.99
C ARG A 488 9.74 -19.92 -18.97
N THR A 489 9.94 -20.66 -20.05
CA THR A 489 10.87 -20.28 -21.12
C THR A 489 10.46 -18.93 -21.73
N GLY A 490 11.44 -18.11 -22.10
CA GLY A 490 11.19 -16.79 -22.72
C GLY A 490 10.52 -15.73 -21.84
N ARG A 491 10.26 -15.98 -20.55
CA ARG A 491 9.49 -15.05 -19.69
C ARG A 491 10.08 -13.64 -19.62
N ALA A 492 11.40 -13.49 -19.68
CA ALA A 492 12.05 -12.16 -19.59
C ALA A 492 11.67 -11.23 -20.76
N GLU A 493 11.28 -11.81 -21.90
CA GLU A 493 10.86 -11.10 -23.12
C GLU A 493 9.34 -11.02 -23.26
N TRP A 494 8.60 -11.83 -22.49
CA TRP A 494 7.15 -11.86 -22.55
C TRP A 494 6.54 -10.50 -22.18
N ARG A 495 5.54 -10.09 -22.96
CA ARG A 495 4.67 -8.95 -22.70
C ARG A 495 3.24 -9.32 -23.00
N MET A 496 2.32 -8.69 -22.27
CA MET A 496 0.91 -8.85 -22.54
C MET A 496 0.59 -8.38 -23.97
N PRO A 497 -0.17 -9.16 -24.76
CA PRO A 497 -0.73 -8.68 -26.02
C PRO A 497 -1.67 -7.48 -25.80
N PRO A 498 -1.90 -6.62 -26.82
CA PRO A 498 -2.87 -5.54 -26.72
C PRO A 498 -4.24 -6.02 -26.22
N LEU A 499 -4.88 -5.21 -25.38
CA LEU A 499 -6.12 -5.57 -24.67
C LEU A 499 -7.21 -6.11 -25.60
N GLN A 500 -7.35 -5.54 -26.80
CA GLN A 500 -8.33 -5.95 -27.81
C GLN A 500 -8.16 -7.37 -28.34
N TYR A 501 -6.98 -7.96 -28.18
CA TYR A 501 -6.67 -9.34 -28.60
C TYR A 501 -6.78 -10.34 -27.46
N LEU A 502 -7.05 -9.88 -26.24
CA LEU A 502 -7.17 -10.80 -25.12
C LEU A 502 -8.53 -11.52 -25.16
N PRO A 503 -8.56 -12.85 -25.00
CA PRO A 503 -9.82 -13.57 -24.88
C PRO A 503 -10.57 -13.11 -23.61
N PRO A 504 -11.91 -13.25 -23.59
CA PRO A 504 -12.69 -12.97 -22.40
C PRO A 504 -12.22 -13.85 -21.24
N PRO A 505 -12.27 -13.37 -19.99
CA PRO A 505 -11.78 -14.14 -18.86
C PRO A 505 -12.68 -15.33 -18.55
N GLU A 506 -12.05 -16.49 -18.40
CA GLU A 506 -12.72 -17.71 -17.95
C GLU A 506 -12.94 -17.68 -16.43
N LEU A 507 -14.09 -17.15 -16.01
CA LEU A 507 -14.52 -17.16 -14.62
C LEU A 507 -15.27 -18.46 -14.32
N SER A 508 -14.66 -19.33 -13.52
CA SER A 508 -15.33 -20.51 -12.97
C SER A 508 -16.53 -20.12 -12.11
N ILE A 509 -17.51 -21.02 -11.97
CA ILE A 509 -18.71 -20.80 -11.13
C ILE A 509 -18.31 -20.38 -9.70
N GLY A 510 -17.31 -21.03 -9.11
CA GLY A 510 -16.80 -20.66 -7.78
C GLY A 510 -16.26 -19.24 -7.71
N ARG A 511 -15.54 -18.76 -8.75
CA ARG A 511 -15.07 -17.36 -8.83
C ARG A 511 -16.24 -16.38 -8.95
N LYS A 512 -17.27 -16.72 -9.74
CA LYS A 512 -18.47 -15.89 -9.86
C LYS A 512 -19.23 -15.77 -8.53
N ILE A 513 -19.39 -16.88 -7.81
CA ILE A 513 -19.99 -16.87 -6.47
C ILE A 513 -19.15 -16.01 -5.52
N GLY A 514 -17.83 -16.23 -5.50
CA GLY A 514 -16.91 -15.45 -4.65
C GLY A 514 -16.95 -13.95 -4.93
N LEU A 515 -16.96 -13.54 -6.20
CA LEU A 515 -17.11 -12.13 -6.58
C LEU A 515 -18.48 -11.57 -6.17
N THR A 516 -19.55 -12.36 -6.26
CA THR A 516 -20.89 -11.93 -5.84
C THR A 516 -20.98 -11.76 -4.32
N ALA A 517 -20.37 -12.69 -3.57
CA ALA A 517 -20.26 -12.59 -2.11
C ALA A 517 -19.44 -11.37 -1.70
N LEU A 518 -18.29 -11.15 -2.33
CA LEU A 518 -17.44 -9.98 -2.12
C LEU A 518 -18.21 -8.67 -2.42
N ARG A 519 -18.95 -8.62 -3.53
CA ARG A 519 -19.80 -7.47 -3.89
C ARG A 519 -20.83 -7.17 -2.82
N THR A 520 -21.51 -8.22 -2.33
CA THR A 520 -22.56 -8.08 -1.32
C THR A 520 -21.97 -7.58 0.00
N TYR A 521 -20.84 -8.16 0.42
CA TYR A 521 -20.10 -7.73 1.60
C TYR A 521 -19.69 -6.26 1.51
N LEU A 522 -19.07 -5.84 0.40
CA LEU A 522 -18.57 -4.47 0.24
C LEU A 522 -19.70 -3.44 0.21
N LEU A 523 -20.83 -3.74 -0.44
CA LEU A 523 -22.00 -2.86 -0.43
C LEU A 523 -22.58 -2.69 0.97
N LEU A 524 -22.71 -3.79 1.72
CA LEU A 524 -23.18 -3.74 3.10
C LEU A 524 -22.19 -2.96 3.97
N ALA A 525 -20.92 -3.29 3.91
CA ALA A 525 -19.90 -2.66 4.74
C ALA A 525 -19.78 -1.15 4.45
N MET A 526 -19.83 -0.74 3.18
CA MET A 526 -19.84 0.68 2.80
C MET A 526 -21.08 1.41 3.34
N ALA A 527 -22.27 0.84 3.18
CA ALA A 527 -23.50 1.44 3.70
C ALA A 527 -23.42 1.62 5.22
N LEU A 528 -22.87 0.64 5.91
CA LEU A 528 -22.69 0.67 7.37
C LEU A 528 -21.68 1.72 7.81
N VAL A 529 -20.55 1.85 7.10
CA VAL A 529 -19.57 2.91 7.39
C VAL A 529 -20.21 4.29 7.20
N VAL A 530 -20.98 4.50 6.13
CA VAL A 530 -21.71 5.76 5.90
C VAL A 530 -22.69 6.03 7.04
N VAL A 531 -23.50 5.05 7.44
CA VAL A 531 -24.43 5.19 8.58
C VAL A 531 -23.67 5.57 9.84
N LYS A 532 -22.53 4.93 10.11
CA LYS A 532 -21.75 5.22 11.32
C LYS A 532 -21.13 6.61 11.29
N LEU A 533 -20.61 7.05 10.14
CA LEU A 533 -20.10 8.41 9.96
C LEU A 533 -21.20 9.45 10.19
N VAL A 534 -22.42 9.18 9.70
CA VAL A 534 -23.58 10.05 9.94
C VAL A 534 -23.97 10.08 11.41
N GLN A 535 -24.03 8.93 12.09
CA GLN A 535 -24.30 8.86 13.53
C GLN A 535 -23.27 9.68 14.31
N LEU A 536 -21.98 9.44 14.07
CA LEU A 536 -20.89 10.18 14.70
C LEU A 536 -20.95 11.70 14.45
N ALA A 537 -21.42 12.11 13.28
CA ALA A 537 -21.59 13.53 12.95
C ALA A 537 -22.81 14.17 13.63
N LEU A 538 -23.84 13.38 13.95
CA LEU A 538 -25.08 13.86 14.56
C LEU A 538 -25.05 13.85 16.10
N GLY A 539 -24.06 13.18 16.72
CA GLY A 539 -23.92 13.02 18.17
C GLY A 539 -24.50 11.69 18.63
#